data_AF-A0A943CWA2-F1
#
_entry.id   AF-A0A943CWA2-F1
#
_cell.length_a   1.000
_cell.length_b   1.000
_cell.length_c   1.000
_cell.angle_alpha   90.00
_cell.angle_beta   90.00
_cell.angle_gamma   90.00
#
_symmetry.space_group_name_H-M   'P 1'
#
loop_
_entity.id
_entity.type
_entity.pdbx_description
1 polymer ?
#
loop_
_entity_poly.entity_id
_entity_poly.type
_entity_poly.pdbx_seq_one_letter_code
_entity_poly.pdbx_strand_id
1 'polypeptide(L)'
;MIPTMPNMNNIVIHVKNNTSMDLEKCTIEHTGKGGHPIKLGNIKSMEKTNEEMCILTSREKSDLIFSYTLNGEKYSSIVYKNIIFSDIRPLTITISENNNTLIFNTEHSSNN
;
A
#
# COMPACT_ATOMS: atom_id res chain seq x y z
N MET A 1 21.91 -27.92 -12.21
CA MET A 1 20.79 -26.96 -12.32
C MET A 1 21.21 -25.69 -11.62
N ILE A 2 21.31 -24.57 -12.34
CA ILE A 2 21.47 -23.26 -11.71
C ILE A 2 20.10 -22.91 -11.11
N PRO A 3 19.97 -22.67 -9.80
CA PRO A 3 18.69 -22.23 -9.26
C PRO A 3 18.39 -20.86 -9.88
N THR A 4 17.33 -20.79 -10.69
CA THR A 4 16.80 -19.51 -11.14
C THR A 4 16.33 -18.77 -9.90
N MET A 5 17.02 -17.69 -9.52
CA MET A 5 16.56 -16.82 -8.46
C MET A 5 15.12 -16.39 -8.80
N PRO A 6 14.18 -16.43 -7.84
CA PRO A 6 12.84 -15.93 -8.08
C PRO A 6 12.95 -14.50 -8.59
N ASN A 7 12.25 -14.18 -9.68
CA ASN A 7 12.27 -12.83 -10.23
C ASN A 7 11.59 -11.91 -9.20
N MET A 8 12.36 -11.05 -8.53
CA MET A 8 11.83 -10.10 -7.54
C MET A 8 11.56 -8.78 -8.23
N ASN A 9 10.40 -8.20 -7.96
CA ASN A 9 10.05 -6.87 -8.41
C ASN A 9 9.94 -5.95 -7.20
N ASN A 10 10.44 -4.73 -7.36
CA ASN A 10 10.20 -3.67 -6.41
C ASN A 10 9.00 -2.86 -6.90
N ILE A 11 7.97 -2.77 -6.06
CA ILE A 11 6.79 -1.96 -6.31
C ILE A 11 6.84 -0.81 -5.34
N VAL A 12 6.94 0.39 -5.89
CA VAL A 12 6.96 1.61 -5.09
C VAL A 12 5.52 1.98 -4.76
N ILE A 13 5.21 2.13 -3.48
CA ILE A 13 3.89 2.54 -3.01
C ILE A 13 4.02 3.88 -2.30
N HIS A 14 3.34 4.87 -2.87
CA HIS A 14 3.22 6.21 -2.34
C HIS A 14 1.91 6.30 -1.56
N VAL A 15 1.95 6.86 -0.36
CA VAL A 15 0.75 7.11 0.45
C VAL A 15 0.67 8.59 0.75
N LYS A 16 -0.43 9.22 0.34
CA LYS A 16 -0.72 10.64 0.57
C LYS A 16 -1.87 10.74 1.57
N ASN A 17 -1.61 11.29 2.74
CA ASN A 17 -2.64 11.56 3.73
C ASN A 17 -3.12 13.01 3.59
N ASN A 18 -4.22 13.21 2.85
CA ASN A 18 -4.85 14.52 2.68
C ASN A 18 -5.94 14.77 3.73
N THR A 19 -5.88 14.09 4.87
CA THR A 19 -6.85 14.22 5.95
C THR A 19 -6.32 15.17 7.02
N SER A 20 -7.24 15.60 7.89
CA SER A 20 -6.91 16.36 9.09
C SER A 20 -6.31 15.52 10.23
N MET A 21 -6.21 14.20 10.04
CA MET A 21 -5.88 13.24 11.10
C MET A 21 -4.51 12.60 10.87
N ASP A 22 -3.77 12.39 11.96
CA ASP A 22 -2.55 11.58 11.94
C ASP A 22 -2.92 10.10 11.97
N LEU A 23 -2.31 9.31 11.09
CA LEU A 23 -2.51 7.87 11.01
C LEU A 23 -1.30 7.16 11.62
N GLU A 24 -1.52 6.36 12.66
CA GLU A 24 -0.43 5.68 13.37
C GLU A 24 -0.26 4.24 12.91
N LYS A 25 0.96 3.70 13.05
CA LYS A 25 1.27 2.27 12.84
C LYS A 25 0.73 1.74 11.50
N CYS A 26 0.84 2.57 10.46
CA CYS A 26 0.35 2.26 9.14
C CYS A 26 1.13 1.08 8.55
N THR A 27 0.41 0.14 7.94
CA THR A 27 1.00 -1.00 7.23
C THR A 27 0.30 -1.24 5.92
N ILE A 28 1.04 -1.72 4.94
CA ILE A 28 0.49 -2.25 3.68
C ILE A 28 0.84 -3.73 3.58
N GLU A 29 -0.14 -4.53 3.22
CA GLU A 29 0.03 -5.93 2.92
C GLU A 29 -0.77 -6.31 1.69
N HIS A 30 -0.53 -7.52 1.18
CA HIS A 30 -1.28 -8.06 0.07
C HIS A 30 -1.82 -9.44 0.41
N THR A 31 -2.94 -9.82 -0.18
CA THR A 31 -3.51 -11.17 -0.04
C THR A 31 -2.65 -12.20 -0.80
N GLY A 32 -2.71 -13.48 -0.40
CA GLY A 32 -1.97 -14.56 -1.06
C GLY A 32 -0.68 -14.98 -0.33
N LYS A 33 0.07 -15.91 -0.93
CA LYS A 33 1.28 -16.48 -0.31
C LYS A 33 2.40 -15.45 -0.26
N GLY A 34 3.05 -15.32 0.91
CA GLY A 34 4.22 -14.46 1.09
C GLY A 34 3.92 -13.00 1.42
N GLY A 35 2.65 -12.63 1.65
CA GLY A 35 2.26 -11.29 2.08
C GLY A 35 2.70 -10.98 3.50
N HIS A 36 3.94 -10.51 3.67
CA HIS A 36 4.38 -9.89 4.91
C HIS A 36 4.00 -8.41 4.92
N PRO A 37 3.35 -7.90 5.98
CA PRO A 37 3.03 -6.49 6.08
C PRO A 37 4.29 -5.63 6.09
N ILE A 38 4.31 -4.61 5.25
CA ILE A 38 5.32 -3.56 5.26
C ILE A 38 4.87 -2.47 6.20
N LYS A 39 5.75 -2.07 7.10
CA LYS A 39 5.50 -0.98 8.04
C LYS A 39 5.83 0.34 7.38
N LEU A 40 4.85 1.24 7.32
CA LEU A 40 5.01 2.62 6.85
C LEU A 40 5.27 3.60 8.02
N GLY A 41 5.09 3.14 9.26
CA GLY A 41 5.20 3.99 10.44
C GLY A 41 3.98 4.91 10.62
N ASN A 42 4.21 6.13 11.10
CA ASN A 42 3.14 7.11 11.30
C ASN A 42 3.11 8.07 10.10
N ILE A 43 1.92 8.32 9.56
CA ILE A 43 1.69 9.24 8.44
C ILE A 43 0.89 10.43 8.97
N LYS A 44 1.55 11.57 9.13
CA LYS A 44 0.92 12.79 9.64
C LYS A 44 -0.15 13.32 8.70
N SER A 45 -1.05 14.13 9.24
CA SER A 45 -2.04 14.91 8.51
C SER A 45 -1.36 15.80 7.45
N MET A 46 -2.00 15.91 6.29
CA MET A 46 -1.53 16.70 5.14
C MET A 46 -0.11 16.37 4.64
N GLU A 47 0.40 15.18 4.96
CA GLU A 47 1.74 14.73 4.60
C GLU A 47 1.71 13.55 3.62
N LYS A 48 2.86 13.29 2.99
CA LYS A 48 3.07 12.14 2.10
C LYS A 48 4.23 11.29 2.59
N THR A 49 4.09 9.98 2.48
CA THR A 49 5.18 9.02 2.68
C THR A 49 5.28 8.10 1.47
N ASN A 50 6.47 7.57 1.20
CA ASN A 50 6.69 6.61 0.14
C ASN A 50 7.47 5.44 0.72
N GLU A 51 7.09 4.22 0.38
CA GLU A 51 7.80 3.01 0.77
C GLU A 51 7.94 2.07 -0.43
N GLU A 52 9.02 1.31 -0.43
CA GLU A 52 9.25 0.29 -1.45
C GLU A 52 8.90 -1.09 -0.92
N MET A 53 8.08 -1.79 -1.70
CA MET A 53 7.65 -3.14 -1.41
C MET A 53 8.37 -4.11 -2.35
N CYS A 54 9.31 -4.88 -1.81
CA CYS A 54 9.99 -5.95 -2.55
C CYS A 54 9.13 -7.22 -2.50
N ILE A 55 8.56 -7.61 -3.64
CA ILE A 55 7.67 -8.77 -3.75
C ILE A 55 8.20 -9.71 -4.83
N LEU A 56 8.02 -11.00 -4.57
CA LEU A 56 8.13 -12.02 -5.61
C LEU A 56 7.17 -11.70 -6.75
N THR A 57 7.71 -11.62 -7.96
CA THR A 57 6.91 -11.42 -9.17
C THR A 57 5.91 -12.56 -9.28
N SER A 58 4.63 -12.22 -9.28
CA SER A 58 3.54 -13.19 -9.43
C SER A 58 2.52 -12.69 -10.44
N ARG A 59 1.98 -13.63 -11.22
CA ARG A 59 0.80 -13.41 -12.07
C ARG A 59 -0.51 -13.66 -11.32
N GLU A 60 -0.43 -14.14 -10.09
CA GLU A 60 -1.60 -14.30 -9.22
C GLU A 60 -2.14 -12.92 -8.85
N LYS A 61 -3.46 -12.79 -8.91
CA LYS A 61 -4.15 -11.58 -8.50
C LYS A 61 -4.19 -11.52 -6.98
N SER A 62 -3.86 -10.36 -6.45
CA SER A 62 -3.89 -10.09 -5.02
C SER A 62 -4.69 -8.80 -4.74
N ASP A 63 -5.16 -8.62 -3.52
CA ASP A 63 -5.74 -7.37 -3.06
C ASP A 63 -4.75 -6.69 -2.12
N LEU A 64 -4.59 -5.38 -2.27
CA LEU A 64 -3.76 -4.56 -1.40
C LEU A 64 -4.60 -4.06 -0.22
N ILE A 65 -4.15 -4.34 0.99
CA ILE A 65 -4.81 -3.96 2.23
C ILE A 65 -3.96 -2.91 2.95
N PHE A 66 -4.58 -1.79 3.27
CA PHE A 66 -3.98 -0.75 4.10
C PHE A 66 -4.58 -0.83 5.51
N SER A 67 -3.72 -0.96 6.52
CA SER A 67 -4.12 -0.93 7.93
C SER A 67 -3.50 0.24 8.65
N TYR A 68 -4.21 0.81 9.63
CA TYR A 68 -3.76 1.96 10.42
C TYR A 68 -4.40 1.94 11.81
N THR A 69 -3.85 2.75 12.71
CA THR A 69 -4.42 3.06 14.01
C THR A 69 -4.86 4.51 14.04
N LEU A 70 -6.07 4.76 14.50
CA LEU A 70 -6.64 6.10 14.71
C LEU A 70 -7.31 6.10 16.09
N ASN A 71 -6.95 7.07 16.93
CA ASN A 71 -7.46 7.19 18.30
C ASN A 71 -7.33 5.90 19.14
N GLY A 72 -6.26 5.14 18.92
CA GLY A 72 -6.01 3.87 19.62
C GLY A 72 -6.74 2.65 19.05
N GLU A 73 -7.67 2.83 18.11
CA GLU A 73 -8.38 1.76 17.44
C GLU A 73 -7.72 1.37 16.12
N LYS A 74 -7.73 0.07 15.79
CA LYS A 74 -7.14 -0.45 14.57
C LYS A 74 -8.20 -0.61 13.48
N TYR A 75 -7.88 -0.13 12.30
CA TYR A 75 -8.71 -0.22 11.10
C TYR A 75 -7.93 -0.83 9.94
N SER A 76 -8.66 -1.40 8.98
CA SER A 76 -8.09 -1.96 7.76
C SER A 76 -9.08 -1.81 6.60
N SER A 77 -8.58 -1.49 5.41
CA SER A 77 -9.38 -1.40 4.20
C SER A 77 -8.64 -1.96 2.99
N ILE A 78 -9.39 -2.57 2.06
CA ILE A 78 -8.85 -2.94 0.75
C ILE A 78 -8.76 -1.66 -0.08
N VAL A 79 -7.54 -1.27 -0.44
CA VAL A 79 -7.26 -0.01 -1.16
C VAL A 79 -7.01 -0.22 -2.65
N TYR A 80 -6.70 -1.45 -3.08
CA TYR A 80 -6.57 -1.79 -4.48
C TYR A 80 -6.91 -3.27 -4.68
N LYS A 81 -7.64 -3.60 -5.75
CA LYS A 81 -8.07 -4.97 -6.03
C LYS A 81 -7.36 -5.55 -7.25
N ASN A 82 -7.12 -6.85 -7.21
CA ASN A 82 -6.54 -7.61 -8.32
C ASN A 82 -5.18 -7.06 -8.83
N ILE A 83 -4.32 -6.58 -7.93
CA ILE A 83 -2.94 -6.22 -8.29
C ILE A 83 -2.20 -7.45 -8.81
N ILE A 84 -1.39 -7.25 -9.84
CA ILE A 84 -0.51 -8.26 -10.41
C ILE A 84 0.92 -7.75 -10.23
N PHE A 85 1.71 -8.45 -9.42
CA PHE A 85 3.05 -8.01 -9.04
C PHE A 85 4.12 -8.15 -10.13
N SER A 86 3.71 -8.51 -11.35
CA SER A 86 4.52 -8.30 -12.57
C SER A 86 4.44 -6.88 -13.11
N ASP A 87 3.45 -6.09 -12.70
CA ASP A 87 3.36 -4.68 -13.03
C ASP A 87 4.14 -3.85 -12.00
N ILE A 88 5.26 -3.26 -12.44
CA ILE A 88 6.18 -2.51 -11.58
C ILE A 88 5.85 -1.01 -11.52
N ARG A 89 4.75 -0.57 -12.13
CA ARG A 89 4.36 0.84 -12.10
C ARG A 89 4.06 1.25 -10.65
N PRO A 90 4.61 2.38 -10.17
CA PRO A 90 4.32 2.86 -8.83
C PRO A 90 2.82 3.04 -8.60
N LEU A 91 2.39 2.79 -7.37
CA LEU A 91 1.01 3.00 -6.94
C LEU A 91 0.96 4.17 -5.98
N THR A 92 -0.01 5.06 -6.17
CA THR A 92 -0.31 6.12 -5.22
C THR A 92 -1.65 5.84 -4.56
N ILE A 93 -1.65 5.68 -3.24
CA ILE A 93 -2.83 5.63 -2.39
C ILE A 93 -3.06 7.03 -1.83
N THR A 94 -4.12 7.69 -2.24
CA THR A 94 -4.57 8.96 -1.68
C THR A 94 -5.66 8.70 -0.66
N ILE A 95 -5.44 9.14 0.57
CA ILE A 95 -6.38 9.07 1.68
C ILE A 95 -7.03 10.44 1.83
N SER A 96 -8.35 10.49 1.75
CA SER A 96 -9.14 11.71 1.95
C SER A 96 -10.21 11.49 3.00
N GLU A 97 -10.74 12.58 3.53
CA GLU A 97 -11.80 12.56 4.54
C GLU A 97 -13.13 12.97 3.91
N ASN A 98 -14.19 12.23 4.22
CA ASN A 98 -15.56 12.60 3.89
C ASN A 98 -16.48 12.23 5.05
N ASN A 99 -17.11 13.23 5.68
CA ASN A 99 -18.02 13.04 6.81
C ASN A 99 -17.44 12.11 7.89
N ASN A 100 -16.24 12.43 8.39
CA ASN A 100 -15.49 11.65 9.40
C ASN A 100 -15.14 10.21 8.99
N THR A 101 -15.27 9.87 7.70
CA THR A 101 -14.89 8.57 7.14
C THR A 101 -13.68 8.75 6.22
N LEU A 102 -12.69 7.85 6.34
CA LEU A 102 -11.56 7.83 5.43
C LEU A 102 -11.94 7.14 4.11
N ILE A 103 -11.69 7.83 3.01
CA ILE A 103 -11.84 7.32 1.64
C ILE A 103 -10.45 7.07 1.07
N PHE A 104 -10.28 5.92 0.43
CA PHE A 104 -9.03 5.51 -0.20
C PHE A 104 -9.23 5.48 -1.71
N ASN A 105 -8.41 6.25 -2.43
CA ASN A 105 -8.33 6.18 -3.88
C ASN A 105 -6.93 5.76 -4.29
N THR A 106 -6.82 4.73 -5.13
CA THR A 106 -5.52 4.20 -5.54
C THR A 106 -5.40 4.21 -7.05
N GLU A 107 -4.31 4.79 -7.54
CA GLU A 107 -4.01 4.92 -8.96
C GLU A 107 -2.58 4.46 -9.25
N HIS A 108 -2.35 3.93 -10.47
CA HIS A 108 -0.99 3.83 -10.96
C HIS A 108 -0.50 5.24 -11.26
N SER A 109 0.66 5.61 -10.72
CA SER A 109 1.32 6.83 -11.14
C SER A 109 1.69 6.70 -12.60
N SER A 110 1.13 7.56 -13.45
CA SER A 110 1.70 7.77 -14.78
C SER A 110 2.98 8.55 -14.59
N ASN A 111 4.10 8.02 -15.10
CA ASN A 111 5.32 8.81 -15.24
C ASN A 111 4.97 10.00 -16.14
N ASN A 112 4.97 11.20 -15.58
CA ASN A 112 5.00 12.44 -16.34
C ASN A 112 6.42 12.66 -16.86
#